data_AF-A0A261BF53-F1
#
_entry.id   AF-A0A261BF53-F1
#
_cell.length_a   1.000
_cell.length_b   1.000
_cell.length_c   1.000
_cell.angle_alpha   90.00
_cell.angle_beta   90.00
_cell.angle_gamma   90.00
#
_symmetry.space_group_name_H-M   'P 1'
#
loop_
_entity.id
_entity.type
_entity.pdbx_description
1 polymer ?
#
loop_
_entity_poly.entity_id
_entity_poly.type
_entity_poly.pdbx_seq_one_letter_code
_entity_poly.pdbx_strand_id
1 'polypeptide(L)'
;MLRNLFIVSRRFTSSDSPRKVVVCANGTIAAWHPPQEFPYEHTKPIDLSALTKKDQSSRLSAAAKASAVPREPINAELKEIFYTSKHEWYTRTREERLRNVAAPTPRRK
;
A
#
# COMPACT_ATOMS: atom_id res chain seq x y z
N MET A 1 -57.01 22.57 10.76
CA MET A 1 -56.29 22.58 9.47
C MET A 1 -55.07 21.68 9.58
N LEU A 2 -55.17 20.44 9.08
CA LEU A 2 -54.10 19.43 9.16
C LEU A 2 -53.16 19.61 7.96
N ARG A 3 -51.92 20.03 8.21
CA ARG A 3 -50.89 20.13 7.18
C ARG A 3 -50.25 18.75 6.99
N ASN A 4 -50.60 18.08 5.90
CA ASN A 4 -49.87 16.91 5.39
C ASN A 4 -48.44 17.32 5.00
N LEU A 5 -47.47 17.06 5.87
CA LEU A 5 -46.06 17.10 5.52
C LEU A 5 -45.69 15.76 4.86
N PHE A 6 -45.88 15.67 3.54
CA PHE A 6 -45.26 14.62 2.75
C PHE A 6 -43.74 14.88 2.72
N ILE A 7 -43.01 14.27 3.67
CA ILE A 7 -41.55 14.23 3.64
C ILE A 7 -41.16 13.32 2.49
N VAL A 8 -40.84 13.92 1.34
CA VAL A 8 -40.22 13.21 0.22
C VAL A 8 -38.80 12.87 0.62
N SER A 9 -38.60 11.64 1.13
CA SER A 9 -37.27 11.06 1.27
C SER A 9 -36.70 10.85 -0.14
N ARG A 10 -35.94 11.82 -0.65
CA ARG A 10 -35.13 11.63 -1.86
C ARG A 10 -33.99 10.67 -1.51
N ARG A 11 -34.20 9.39 -1.81
CA ARG A 11 -33.11 8.40 -1.79
C ARG A 11 -32.18 8.68 -2.97
N PHE A 12 -31.04 9.28 -2.69
CA PHE A 12 -29.99 9.55 -3.68
C PHE A 12 -29.00 8.38 -3.70
N THR A 13 -29.46 7.17 -4.01
CA THR A 13 -28.58 5.98 -4.03
C THR A 13 -29.04 5.02 -5.13
N SER A 14 -28.11 4.54 -5.97
CA SER A 14 -28.34 3.33 -6.77
C SER A 14 -28.69 2.18 -5.83
N SER A 15 -29.69 1.36 -6.18
CA SER A 15 -30.24 0.30 -5.32
C SER A 15 -29.19 -0.70 -4.79
N ASP A 16 -28.07 -0.82 -5.48
CA ASP A 16 -27.10 -1.89 -5.29
C ASP A 16 -25.81 -1.46 -4.56
N SER A 17 -25.70 -0.20 -4.11
CA SER A 17 -24.52 0.24 -3.35
C SER A 17 -24.67 -0.08 -1.86
N PRO A 18 -23.65 -0.66 -1.20
CA PRO A 18 -23.65 -0.85 0.26
C PRO A 18 -23.57 0.48 1.02
N ARG A 19 -23.18 1.57 0.33
CA ARG A 19 -23.11 2.92 0.88
C ARG A 19 -24.45 3.61 0.73
N LYS A 20 -24.96 4.16 1.83
CA LYS A 20 -26.27 4.82 1.87
C LYS A 20 -26.15 6.18 2.51
N VAL A 21 -26.73 7.20 1.89
CA VAL A 21 -26.82 8.54 2.44
C VAL A 21 -28.30 8.88 2.62
N VAL A 22 -28.66 9.34 3.81
CA VAL A 22 -30.03 9.69 4.18
C VAL A 22 -30.04 11.10 4.75
N VAL A 23 -31.04 11.88 4.36
CA VAL A 23 -31.36 13.17 4.99
C VAL A 23 -32.42 12.92 6.06
N CYS A 24 -32.08 13.18 7.32
CA CYS A 24 -32.98 13.07 8.45
C CYS A 24 -34.03 14.19 8.42
N ALA A 25 -35.15 14.00 9.14
CA ALA A 25 -36.24 14.99 9.18
C ALA A 25 -35.82 16.37 9.74
N ASN A 26 -34.74 16.42 10.53
CA ASN A 26 -34.13 17.63 11.05
C ASN A 26 -33.10 18.28 10.10
N GLY A 27 -32.96 17.79 8.87
CA GLY A 27 -31.99 18.28 7.88
C GLY A 27 -30.56 17.79 8.06
N THR A 28 -30.27 16.94 9.08
CA THR A 28 -28.95 16.31 9.25
C THR A 28 -28.73 15.23 8.19
N ILE A 29 -27.50 15.11 7.69
CA ILE A 29 -27.13 14.08 6.72
C ILE A 29 -26.46 12.93 7.47
N ALA A 30 -27.01 11.72 7.36
CA ALA A 30 -26.41 10.50 7.87
C ALA A 30 -25.83 9.68 6.71
N ALA A 31 -24.60 9.22 6.85
CA ALA A 31 -23.91 8.40 5.86
C ALA A 31 -23.51 7.04 6.45
N TRP A 32 -24.08 5.98 5.90
CA TRP A 32 -23.72 4.60 6.19
C TRP A 32 -22.69 4.12 5.15
N HIS A 33 -21.48 3.79 5.60
CA HIS A 33 -20.39 3.32 4.74
C HIS A 33 -19.68 2.11 5.37
N PRO A 34 -20.29 0.91 5.32
CA PRO A 34 -19.65 -0.28 5.86
C PRO A 34 -18.35 -0.58 5.09
N PRO A 35 -17.32 -1.14 5.74
CA PRO A 35 -16.15 -1.64 5.04
C PRO A 35 -16.57 -2.73 4.05
N GLN A 36 -16.03 -2.69 2.84
CA GLN A 36 -16.30 -3.69 1.82
C GLN A 36 -15.22 -4.77 1.89
N GLU A 37 -15.63 -6.01 2.09
CA GLU A 37 -14.73 -7.16 2.03
C GLU A 37 -14.30 -7.43 0.59
N PHE A 38 -13.09 -7.94 0.41
CA PHE A 38 -12.58 -8.32 -0.91
C PHE A 38 -13.13 -9.70 -1.29
N PRO A 39 -13.88 -9.84 -2.39
CA PRO A 39 -14.47 -11.11 -2.79
C PRO A 39 -13.39 -12.13 -3.19
N TYR A 40 -13.62 -13.40 -2.86
CA TYR A 40 -12.65 -14.46 -3.08
C TYR A 40 -12.37 -14.69 -4.58
N GLU A 41 -13.36 -14.54 -5.44
CA GLU A 41 -13.23 -14.75 -6.89
C GLU A 41 -12.25 -13.75 -7.55
N HIS A 42 -11.99 -12.62 -6.90
CA HIS A 42 -11.04 -11.61 -7.38
C HIS A 42 -9.62 -11.84 -6.84
N THR A 43 -9.39 -12.89 -6.06
CA THR A 43 -8.06 -13.27 -5.58
C THR A 43 -7.34 -14.16 -6.58
N LYS A 44 -6.01 -14.24 -6.47
CA LYS A 44 -5.20 -15.19 -7.22
C LYS A 44 -4.65 -16.24 -6.25
N PRO A 45 -4.59 -17.53 -6.65
CA PRO A 45 -3.97 -18.56 -5.83
C PRO A 45 -2.48 -18.27 -5.64
N ILE A 46 -1.92 -18.75 -4.52
CA ILE A 46 -0.50 -18.62 -4.21
C ILE A 46 0.25 -19.82 -4.82
N ASP A 47 1.30 -19.55 -5.60
CA ASP A 47 2.11 -20.59 -6.23
C ASP A 47 3.06 -21.27 -5.23
N LEU A 48 2.60 -22.34 -4.58
CA LEU A 48 3.36 -23.08 -3.57
C LEU A 48 4.63 -23.75 -4.12
N SER A 49 4.64 -24.11 -5.40
CA SER A 49 5.79 -24.75 -6.06
C SER A 49 6.99 -23.81 -6.25
N ALA A 50 6.75 -22.50 -6.35
CA ALA A 50 7.82 -21.50 -6.38
C ALA A 50 8.47 -21.29 -5.00
N LEU A 51 7.71 -21.55 -3.93
CA LEU A 51 8.17 -21.42 -2.56
C LEU A 51 9.11 -22.58 -2.18
N THR A 52 8.73 -23.82 -2.48
CA THR A 52 9.52 -25.02 -2.13
C THR A 52 10.87 -25.11 -2.85
N LYS A 53 10.98 -24.58 -4.08
CA LYS A 53 12.25 -24.55 -4.83
C LYS A 53 13.32 -23.68 -4.20
N LYS A 54 12.95 -22.65 -3.41
CA LYS A 54 13.92 -21.79 -2.72
C LYS A 54 14.53 -22.47 -1.49
N ASP A 55 13.77 -23.31 -0.80
CA ASP A 55 14.19 -23.97 0.44
C ASP A 55 15.05 -25.21 0.22
N GLN A 56 15.06 -25.77 -1.00
CA GLN A 56 15.93 -26.91 -1.36
C GLN A 56 17.40 -26.52 -1.59
N SER A 57 17.78 -25.27 -1.35
CA SER A 57 19.21 -24.91 -1.34
C SER A 57 19.87 -25.62 -0.15
N SER A 58 20.72 -26.61 -0.43
CA SER A 58 21.44 -27.38 0.59
C SER A 58 22.13 -26.43 1.58
N ARG A 59 22.22 -26.82 2.86
CA ARG A 59 22.87 -26.00 3.93
C ARG A 59 24.29 -25.53 3.52
N LEU A 60 24.97 -26.33 2.70
CA LEU A 60 26.27 -26.03 2.09
C LEU A 60 26.22 -24.87 1.09
N SER A 61 25.17 -24.77 0.27
CA SER A 61 24.97 -23.68 -0.69
C SER A 61 24.62 -22.34 -0.04
N ALA A 62 23.90 -22.37 1.10
CA ALA A 62 23.62 -21.17 1.88
C ALA A 62 24.89 -20.63 2.57
N ALA A 63 25.72 -21.53 3.12
CA ALA A 63 27.01 -21.18 3.70
C ALA A 63 27.99 -20.63 2.65
N ALA A 64 28.03 -21.20 1.44
CA ALA A 64 28.85 -20.70 0.33
C ALA A 64 28.42 -19.30 -0.16
N LYS A 65 27.12 -19.00 -0.16
CA LYS A 65 26.61 -17.65 -0.46
C LYS A 65 26.95 -16.64 0.64
N ALA A 66 27.02 -17.08 1.89
CA ALA A 66 27.38 -16.23 3.03
C ALA A 66 28.90 -16.00 3.16
N SER A 67 29.74 -16.94 2.70
CA SER A 67 31.20 -16.82 2.78
C SER A 67 31.83 -16.11 1.58
N ALA A 68 31.12 -16.00 0.46
CA ALA A 68 31.55 -15.13 -0.63
C ALA A 68 31.40 -13.67 -0.17
N VAL A 69 32.48 -12.90 -0.20
CA VAL A 69 32.39 -11.43 -0.06
C VAL A 69 31.38 -10.98 -1.11
N PRO A 70 30.21 -10.45 -0.71
CA PRO A 70 29.17 -10.14 -1.66
C PRO A 70 29.75 -9.10 -2.62
N ARG A 71 29.79 -9.45 -3.91
CA ARG A 71 30.10 -8.50 -4.97
C ARG A 71 29.24 -7.27 -4.74
N GLU A 72 29.87 -6.10 -4.60
CA GLU A 72 29.11 -4.86 -4.52
C GLU A 72 28.22 -4.78 -5.77
N PRO A 73 26.89 -4.69 -5.58
CA PRO A 73 25.98 -4.64 -6.70
C PRO A 73 26.30 -3.41 -7.54
N ILE A 74 26.39 -3.59 -8.85
CA ILE A 74 26.76 -2.49 -9.74
C ILE A 74 25.57 -1.53 -9.81
N ASN A 75 25.83 -0.21 -9.83
CA ASN A 75 24.76 0.80 -9.95
C ASN A 75 23.83 0.57 -11.16
N ALA A 76 24.31 -0.10 -12.21
CA ALA A 76 23.49 -0.51 -13.35
C ALA A 76 22.47 -1.60 -13.00
N GLU A 77 22.86 -2.59 -12.18
CA GLU A 77 21.96 -3.63 -11.67
C GLU A 77 20.92 -3.01 -10.73
N LEU A 78 21.34 -2.10 -9.85
CA LEU A 78 20.43 -1.38 -8.94
C LEU A 78 19.41 -0.54 -9.71
N LYS A 79 19.83 0.14 -10.79
CA LYS A 79 18.94 0.88 -11.68
C LYS A 79 17.84 -0.01 -12.27
N GLU A 80 18.20 -1.22 -12.71
CA GLU A 80 17.27 -2.16 -13.34
C GLU A 80 16.30 -2.79 -12.34
N ILE A 81 16.80 -3.20 -11.17
CA ILE A 81 16.00 -3.84 -10.12
C ILE A 81 14.95 -2.87 -9.55
N PHE A 82 15.36 -1.63 -9.26
CA PHE A 82 14.51 -0.65 -8.60
C PHE A 82 13.75 0.25 -9.57
N TYR A 83 13.98 0.09 -10.89
CA TYR A 83 13.40 0.96 -11.93
C TYR A 83 13.69 2.45 -11.68
N THR A 84 14.88 2.76 -11.15
CA THR A 84 15.31 4.13 -10.84
C THR A 84 16.35 4.65 -11.84
N SER A 85 16.90 5.84 -11.59
CA SER A 85 18.02 6.37 -12.36
C SER A 85 19.36 5.98 -11.74
N LYS A 86 20.42 5.89 -12.57
CA LYS A 86 21.79 5.61 -12.06
C LYS A 86 22.31 6.68 -11.08
N HIS A 87 21.75 7.89 -11.14
CA HIS A 87 22.25 9.06 -10.39
C HIS A 87 21.85 9.02 -8.92
N GLU A 88 20.80 8.26 -8.57
CA GLU A 88 20.38 8.05 -7.19
C GLU A 88 21.38 7.21 -6.39
N TRP A 89 22.14 6.36 -7.08
CA TRP A 89 23.07 5.41 -6.48
C TRP A 89 24.50 5.95 -6.35
N TYR A 90 24.79 7.16 -6.84
CA TYR A 90 26.08 7.81 -6.56
C TYR A 90 26.03 8.53 -5.22
N THR A 91 27.16 8.47 -4.49
CA THR A 91 27.27 9.12 -3.19
C THR A 91 27.14 10.64 -3.34
N ARG A 92 26.35 11.26 -2.45
CA ARG A 92 26.21 12.72 -2.37
C ARG A 92 27.47 13.36 -1.80
N THR A 93 27.64 14.66 -2.06
CA THR A 93 28.78 15.40 -1.50
C THR A 93 28.68 15.48 0.02
N ARG A 94 29.81 15.80 0.68
CA ARG A 94 29.87 15.88 2.14
C ARG A 94 28.92 16.95 2.67
N GLU A 95 28.84 18.09 2.00
CA GLU A 95 28.04 19.25 2.42
C GLU A 95 26.55 18.90 2.42
N GLU A 96 26.08 18.21 1.38
CA GLU A 96 24.70 17.76 1.27
C GLU A 96 24.35 16.75 2.37
N ARG A 97 25.26 15.80 2.65
CA ARG A 97 25.08 14.86 3.76
C ARG A 97 24.96 15.56 5.10
N LEU A 98 25.83 16.54 5.38
CA LEU A 98 25.83 17.29 6.64
C LEU A 98 24.54 18.08 6.86
N ARG A 99 23.94 18.65 5.80
CA ARG A 99 22.64 19.34 5.88
C ARG A 99 21.49 18.40 6.27
N ASN A 100 21.62 17.12 5.94
CA ASN A 100 20.60 16.08 6.19
C ASN A 100 20.79 15.30 7.51
N VAL A 101 21.78 15.68 8.34
CA VAL A 101 22.06 14.99 9.62
C VAL A 101 21.00 15.30 10.69
N ALA A 102 20.31 16.44 10.60
CA ALA A 102 19.29 16.80 11.56
C ALA A 102 18.07 15.87 11.43
N ALA A 103 17.65 15.27 12.55
CA ALA A 103 16.45 14.46 12.58
C ALA A 103 15.23 15.35 12.21
N PRO A 104 14.42 14.94 11.22
CA PRO A 104 13.19 15.67 10.93
C PRO A 104 12.25 15.58 12.14
N THR A 105 11.48 16.64 12.38
CA THR A 105 10.46 16.63 13.43
C THR A 105 9.43 15.52 13.14
N PRO A 106 9.19 14.57 14.07
CA PRO A 106 8.25 13.50 13.84
C PRO A 106 6.84 14.05 13.61
N ARG A 107 6.19 13.62 12.52
CA ARG A 107 4.86 14.12 12.11
C ARG A 107 3.69 13.43 12.83
N ARG A 108 3.96 12.48 13.71
CA ARG A 108 2.96 11.80 14.56
C ARG A 108 3.33 12.00 16.02
N LYS A 109 2.39 12.50 16.82
CA LYS A 109 2.38 12.35 18.28
C LYS A 109 1.53 11.14 18.62
#